data_AF-A0A7I8WXK2-F1
#
_entry.id   AF-A0A7I8WXK2-F1
#
_cell.length_a   1.000
_cell.length_b   1.000
_cell.length_c   1.000
_cell.angle_alpha   90.00
_cell.angle_beta   90.00
_cell.angle_gamma   90.00
#
_symmetry.space_group_name_H-M   'P 1'
#
loop_
_entity.id
_entity.type
_entity.pdbx_description
1 polymer ?
#
loop_
_entity_poly.entity_id
_entity_poly.type
_entity_poly.pdbx_seq_one_letter_code
_entity_poly.pdbx_strand_id
1 'polypeptide(L)'
;MEMDREDQNSSKLDSLSMSSIPDSDCSPSDCSKTSSSVYSNDWPQKSSIISTTVSSTSSATSNRKPDGKMKIKTLCLLGALLPGIGCYFCVCYTYLFQFDRVLNFTSTNCPDVMSIFPPISYSIGVWKPQKYVWLIVMALHMPPRFLYGLAYKNQYTYGQSTHKQLWWFDWLVKFHLRLMIIESMGLILVSVIDIESSFIIHAASYALWITCLNFNMLFNTILQHYSGIKELTENHKTTFYIKCTLFAFAYPLSVSTGFSYGTYLAYCNGFAYAAFSVAEYIIVGINSAFYFTLIWELKGSCMEIHVRHDSPAFRNDVQA
;
A
#
# COMPACT_ATOMS: atom_id res chain seq x y z
N MET A 1 60.29 -21.25 30.21
CA MET A 1 58.94 -21.65 29.80
C MET A 1 58.23 -20.37 29.38
N GLU A 2 58.56 -19.82 28.20
CA GLU A 2 58.19 -20.36 26.88
C GLU A 2 56.69 -20.18 26.66
N MET A 3 56.36 -19.04 26.01
CA MET A 3 55.50 -18.91 24.81
C MET A 3 54.03 -18.70 25.20
N ASP A 4 53.27 -17.72 24.72
CA ASP A 4 53.19 -17.07 23.39
C ASP A 4 52.59 -15.65 23.56
N ARG A 5 53.05 -14.61 22.84
CA ARG A 5 52.45 -14.05 21.60
C ARG A 5 50.93 -13.81 21.73
N GLU A 6 50.35 -12.63 21.54
CA GLU A 6 50.69 -11.47 20.71
C GLU A 6 50.18 -10.16 21.33
N ASP A 7 51.05 -9.16 21.25
CA ASP A 7 50.85 -7.76 21.55
C ASP A 7 50.09 -7.03 20.41
N GLN A 8 49.34 -6.01 20.83
CA GLN A 8 49.24 -4.68 20.20
C GLN A 8 48.71 -4.55 18.76
N ASN A 9 47.50 -3.98 18.65
CA ASN A 9 47.34 -2.54 18.35
C ASN A 9 45.87 -2.16 18.53
N SER A 10 45.51 -1.53 19.64
CA SER A 10 45.55 -0.08 19.87
C SER A 10 44.58 0.72 18.99
N SER A 11 43.50 1.16 19.64
CA SER A 11 42.92 2.51 19.55
C SER A 11 42.51 3.06 18.18
N LYS A 12 41.20 3.01 17.88
CA LYS A 12 40.39 4.17 17.46
C LYS A 12 38.97 3.71 17.09
N LEU A 13 37.97 4.12 17.85
CA LEU A 13 36.91 5.04 17.39
C LEU A 13 35.72 4.96 18.36
N ASP A 14 35.68 5.98 19.21
CA ASP A 14 34.54 6.41 19.98
C ASP A 14 33.32 6.71 19.09
N SER A 15 32.14 6.52 19.68
CA SER A 15 30.91 7.27 19.42
C SER A 15 30.46 7.44 17.96
N LEU A 16 29.45 6.66 17.55
CA LEU A 16 28.54 7.09 16.49
C LEU A 16 27.10 7.07 17.00
N SER A 17 26.64 8.30 17.21
CA SER A 17 25.29 8.70 17.52
C SER A 17 24.28 8.19 16.51
N MET A 18 23.06 8.02 17.00
CA MET A 18 21.82 7.88 16.25
C MET A 18 21.70 9.09 15.30
N SER A 19 22.03 8.89 14.02
CA SER A 19 21.91 9.93 13.00
C SER A 19 20.43 10.16 12.69
N SER A 20 19.97 11.34 13.09
CA SER A 20 18.74 11.97 12.64
C SER A 20 18.63 11.89 11.11
N ILE A 21 17.51 11.33 10.63
CA ILE A 21 17.05 11.47 9.24
C ILE A 21 17.02 12.96 8.93
N PRO A 22 17.72 13.47 7.90
CA PRO A 22 17.58 14.87 7.53
C PRO A 22 16.16 15.09 7.02
N ASP A 23 15.42 15.97 7.69
CA ASP A 23 14.18 16.54 7.18
C ASP A 23 14.52 17.24 5.87
N SER A 24 14.15 16.61 4.75
CA SER A 24 14.14 17.27 3.45
C SER A 24 12.94 18.22 3.44
N ASP A 25 13.15 19.42 3.99
CA ASP A 25 12.24 20.54 3.83
C ASP A 25 12.07 20.81 2.34
N CYS A 26 10.85 20.66 1.83
CA CYS A 26 10.49 21.22 0.54
C CYS A 26 10.47 22.75 0.68
N SER A 27 11.63 23.39 0.52
CA SER A 27 11.72 24.84 0.41
C SER A 27 11.25 25.30 -0.97
N PRO A 28 10.47 26.39 -1.09
CA PRO A 28 9.91 26.87 -2.37
C PRO A 28 10.93 27.41 -3.39
N SER A 29 12.23 27.42 -3.07
CA SER A 29 13.28 28.12 -3.83
C SER A 29 13.99 27.30 -4.90
N ASP A 30 13.83 25.98 -4.92
CA ASP A 30 14.67 25.10 -5.76
C ASP A 30 14.14 24.91 -7.19
N CYS A 31 12.98 25.48 -7.54
CA CYS A 31 12.39 25.35 -8.88
C CYS A 31 12.56 26.59 -9.78
N SER A 32 13.36 27.59 -9.40
CA SER A 32 13.50 28.78 -10.23
C SER A 32 14.91 29.36 -10.16
N LYS A 33 15.82 28.88 -11.01
CA LYS A 33 17.01 29.61 -11.49
C LYS A 33 17.75 28.77 -12.53
N THR A 34 17.62 29.14 -13.81
CA THR A 34 18.73 29.13 -14.78
C THR A 34 18.27 29.78 -16.10
N SER A 35 18.62 31.06 -16.26
CA SER A 35 18.73 31.70 -17.57
C SER A 35 19.95 32.59 -17.58
N SER A 36 21.03 32.15 -18.24
CA SER A 36 21.99 33.02 -18.93
C SER A 36 23.11 32.19 -19.56
N SER A 37 23.27 32.39 -20.86
CA SER A 37 24.19 31.80 -21.84
C SER A 37 25.67 32.13 -21.63
N VAL A 38 26.58 31.21 -22.00
CA VAL A 38 27.82 31.49 -22.77
C VAL A 38 28.20 30.24 -23.60
N TYR A 39 28.43 30.43 -24.90
CA TYR A 39 28.96 29.45 -25.86
C TYR A 39 30.46 29.21 -25.65
N SER A 40 30.93 27.96 -25.75
CA SER A 40 32.17 27.63 -26.50
C SER A 40 32.27 26.12 -26.76
N ASN A 41 32.74 25.80 -27.97
CA ASN A 41 32.81 24.48 -28.57
C ASN A 41 33.99 23.65 -28.05
N ASP A 42 33.78 22.35 -27.80
CA ASP A 42 34.62 21.25 -28.32
C ASP A 42 34.08 19.88 -27.85
N TRP A 43 33.88 18.97 -28.81
CA TRP A 43 33.54 17.54 -28.65
C TRP A 43 34.72 16.70 -29.21
N PRO A 44 34.86 15.36 -28.96
CA PRO A 44 33.84 14.46 -28.41
C PRO A 44 34.31 13.46 -27.34
N GLN A 45 33.48 13.17 -26.34
CA GLN A 45 33.46 11.83 -25.73
C GLN A 45 32.03 11.31 -25.48
N LYS A 46 31.83 10.10 -26.01
CA LYS A 46 30.73 9.14 -25.87
C LYS A 46 30.00 9.20 -24.50
N SER A 47 28.78 9.73 -24.50
CA SER A 47 27.68 9.29 -23.62
C SER A 47 26.35 9.79 -24.18
N SER A 48 25.48 8.87 -24.60
CA SER A 48 24.16 9.21 -25.16
C SER A 48 23.17 9.48 -24.03
N ILE A 49 23.18 10.70 -23.50
CA ILE A 49 22.08 11.26 -22.71
C ILE A 49 21.15 11.97 -23.69
N ILE A 50 20.02 11.33 -24.02
CA ILE A 50 18.96 11.97 -24.81
C ILE A 50 18.25 12.97 -23.90
N SER A 51 18.63 14.24 -24.04
CA SER A 51 17.86 15.38 -23.53
C SER A 51 16.76 15.70 -24.55
N THR A 52 15.51 15.41 -24.22
CA THR A 52 14.37 15.84 -25.04
C THR A 52 13.75 17.08 -24.43
N THR A 53 14.18 18.24 -24.94
CA THR A 53 13.46 19.50 -24.82
C THR A 53 12.21 19.40 -25.70
N VAL A 54 11.03 19.26 -25.11
CA VAL A 54 9.75 19.39 -25.83
C VAL A 54 9.25 20.81 -25.65
N SER A 55 9.39 21.62 -26.70
CA SER A 55 8.70 22.90 -26.85
C SER A 55 7.67 22.79 -27.97
N SER A 56 6.49 23.38 -27.71
CA SER A 56 5.31 23.58 -28.58
C SER A 56 4.43 22.33 -28.78
N THR A 57 3.15 22.31 -28.39
CA THR A 57 2.10 23.33 -28.56
C THR A 57 1.02 23.25 -27.46
N SER A 58 0.68 24.42 -26.90
CA SER A 58 -0.57 24.82 -26.22
C SER A 58 -1.54 23.74 -25.68
N SER A 59 -1.41 23.41 -24.40
CA SER A 59 -2.56 23.44 -23.48
C SER A 59 -2.08 24.11 -22.20
N ALA A 60 -2.77 25.16 -21.78
CA ALA A 60 -2.40 25.97 -20.64
C ALA A 60 -2.39 25.11 -19.36
N THR A 61 -1.23 24.62 -18.94
CA THR A 61 -0.99 24.24 -17.55
C THR A 61 -1.04 25.53 -16.75
N SER A 62 -2.23 25.81 -16.23
CA SER A 62 -2.50 26.93 -15.34
C SER A 62 -1.44 26.97 -14.23
N ASN A 63 -0.74 28.11 -14.09
CA ASN A 63 0.11 28.47 -12.94
C ASN A 63 -0.72 28.64 -11.64
N ARG A 64 -1.75 27.82 -11.45
CA ARG A 64 -2.69 27.89 -10.33
C ARG A 64 -2.08 27.18 -9.13
N LYS A 65 -2.07 27.87 -7.99
CA LYS A 65 -1.72 27.25 -6.71
C LYS A 65 -2.72 26.10 -6.44
N PRO A 66 -2.24 24.93 -6.01
CA PRO A 66 -3.12 23.81 -5.71
C PRO A 66 -4.02 24.15 -4.52
N ASP A 67 -5.27 23.67 -4.58
CA ASP A 67 -6.28 23.91 -3.54
C ASP A 67 -6.00 23.07 -2.28
N GLY A 68 -5.20 22.00 -2.40
CA GLY A 68 -4.72 21.22 -1.26
C GLY A 68 -3.40 20.49 -1.56
N LYS A 69 -2.61 20.24 -0.51
CA LYS A 69 -1.37 19.44 -0.58
C LYS A 69 -1.35 18.39 0.52
N MET A 70 -0.88 17.19 0.20
CA MET A 70 -0.68 16.13 1.18
C MET A 70 0.71 15.49 1.02
N LYS A 71 1.39 15.29 2.16
CA LYS A 71 2.68 14.58 2.19
C LYS A 71 2.45 13.10 1.92
N ILE A 72 3.27 12.51 1.03
CA ILE A 72 3.24 11.07 0.72
C ILE A 72 3.40 10.21 1.98
N LYS A 73 4.23 10.66 2.94
CA LYS A 73 4.40 9.97 4.23
C LYS A 73 3.07 9.83 4.99
N THR A 74 2.27 10.90 5.07
CA THR A 74 0.96 10.90 5.74
C THR A 74 -0.02 9.97 5.02
N LEU A 75 -0.04 10.02 3.69
CA LEU A 75 -0.83 9.11 2.87
C LEU A 75 -0.48 7.65 3.15
N CYS A 76 0.81 7.31 3.21
CA CYS A 76 1.26 5.94 3.47
C CYS A 76 0.98 5.48 4.90
N LEU A 77 1.13 6.36 5.88
CA LEU A 77 0.81 6.04 7.27
C LEU A 77 -0.67 5.70 7.43
N LEU A 78 -1.58 6.55 6.92
CA LEU A 78 -3.02 6.35 7.06
C LEU A 78 -3.57 5.29 6.09
N GLY A 79 -3.07 5.27 4.85
CA GLY A 79 -3.57 4.42 3.77
C GLY A 79 -2.91 3.03 3.69
N ALA A 80 -1.88 2.74 4.47
CA ALA A 80 -1.24 1.43 4.50
C ALA A 80 -0.97 0.90 5.90
N LEU A 81 -0.31 1.66 6.78
CA LEU A 81 0.10 1.14 8.10
C LEU A 81 -1.00 1.18 9.16
N LEU A 82 -1.85 2.20 9.16
CA LEU A 82 -2.92 2.38 10.14
C LEU A 82 -3.83 1.14 10.30
N PRO A 83 -4.37 0.50 9.23
CA PRO A 83 -5.17 -0.71 9.38
C PRO A 83 -4.36 -1.91 9.90
N GLY A 84 -3.11 -2.09 9.46
CA GLY A 84 -2.26 -3.17 9.98
C GLY A 84 -1.99 -3.02 11.48
N ILE A 85 -1.57 -1.82 11.91
CA ILE A 85 -1.33 -1.49 13.31
C ILE A 85 -2.62 -1.62 14.12
N GLY A 86 -3.74 -1.10 13.62
CA GLY A 86 -5.04 -1.19 14.29
C GLY A 86 -5.51 -2.63 14.47
N CYS A 87 -5.31 -3.48 13.45
CA CYS A 87 -5.64 -4.90 13.52
C CYS A 87 -4.80 -5.62 14.57
N TYR A 88 -3.47 -5.47 14.53
CA TYR A 88 -2.59 -6.11 15.52
C TYR A 88 -2.80 -5.55 16.92
N PHE A 89 -3.12 -4.27 17.07
CA PHE A 89 -3.55 -3.72 18.35
C PHE A 89 -4.78 -4.45 18.88
N CYS A 90 -5.81 -4.68 18.05
CA CYS A 90 -7.02 -5.41 18.47
C CYS A 90 -6.70 -6.85 18.88
N VAL A 91 -5.86 -7.55 18.10
CA VAL A 91 -5.43 -8.93 18.42
C VAL A 91 -4.62 -8.96 19.73
N CYS A 92 -3.62 -8.10 19.87
CA CYS A 92 -2.83 -8.00 21.10
C CYS A 92 -3.70 -7.64 22.31
N TYR A 93 -4.64 -6.70 22.15
CA TYR A 93 -5.57 -6.33 23.21
C TYR A 93 -6.38 -7.54 23.69
N THR A 94 -6.87 -8.37 22.76
CA THR A 94 -7.58 -9.60 23.11
C THR A 94 -6.70 -10.51 23.98
N TYR A 95 -5.45 -10.76 23.58
CA TYR A 95 -4.56 -11.63 24.36
C TYR A 95 -4.16 -11.06 25.72
N LEU A 96 -4.03 -9.74 25.85
CA LEU A 96 -3.60 -9.09 27.10
C LEU A 96 -4.75 -8.91 28.10
N PHE A 97 -5.95 -8.56 27.62
CA PHE A 97 -7.06 -8.15 28.49
C PHE A 97 -8.28 -9.07 28.44
N GLN A 98 -8.33 -9.99 27.46
CA GLN A 98 -9.47 -10.89 27.25
C GLN A 98 -9.00 -12.33 27.00
N PHE A 99 -7.91 -12.74 27.64
CA PHE A 99 -7.33 -14.07 27.45
C PHE A 99 -8.34 -15.20 27.77
N ASP A 100 -9.17 -15.03 28.79
CA ASP A 100 -10.24 -15.99 29.13
C ASP A 100 -11.23 -16.20 27.98
N ARG A 101 -11.48 -15.17 27.16
CA ARG A 101 -12.33 -15.31 25.96
C ARG A 101 -11.64 -16.14 24.89
N VAL A 102 -10.32 -16.04 24.77
CA VAL A 102 -9.54 -16.84 23.82
C VAL A 102 -9.49 -18.29 24.25
N LEU A 103 -9.26 -18.57 25.53
CA LEU A 103 -9.21 -19.94 26.06
C LEU A 103 -10.56 -20.66 25.93
N ASN A 104 -11.66 -19.96 26.16
CA ASN A 104 -13.01 -20.52 26.09
C ASN A 104 -13.67 -20.30 24.70
N PHE A 105 -12.89 -19.92 23.70
CA PHE A 105 -13.40 -19.67 22.37
C PHE A 105 -13.78 -20.97 21.67
N THR A 106 -15.08 -21.10 21.36
CA THR A 106 -15.61 -22.20 20.55
C THR A 106 -16.39 -21.62 19.38
N SER A 107 -16.14 -22.12 18.16
CA SER A 107 -16.90 -21.70 16.99
C SER A 107 -18.25 -22.44 16.93
N THR A 108 -19.29 -21.76 16.46
CA THR A 108 -20.67 -22.27 16.39
C THR A 108 -20.80 -23.58 15.61
N ASN A 109 -19.92 -23.80 14.63
CA ASN A 109 -20.00 -24.95 13.73
C ASN A 109 -19.36 -26.21 14.31
N CYS A 110 -18.40 -26.05 15.24
CA CYS A 110 -17.77 -27.15 15.95
C CYS A 110 -17.54 -26.72 17.41
N PRO A 111 -18.55 -26.86 18.29
CA PRO A 111 -18.51 -26.35 19.65
C PRO A 111 -17.46 -27.05 20.52
N ASP A 112 -17.08 -28.29 20.21
CA ASP A 112 -16.10 -29.07 20.98
C ASP A 112 -14.64 -28.79 20.59
N VAL A 113 -14.41 -27.90 19.61
CA VAL A 113 -13.08 -27.60 19.08
C VAL A 113 -12.55 -26.32 19.69
N MET A 114 -11.55 -26.46 20.54
CA MET A 114 -10.83 -25.34 21.11
C MET A 114 -9.72 -24.86 20.16
N SER A 115 -9.57 -23.54 20.04
CA SER A 115 -8.48 -22.92 19.28
C SER A 115 -7.78 -21.84 20.09
N ILE A 116 -6.45 -21.92 20.16
CA ILE A 116 -5.60 -20.91 20.84
C ILE A 116 -5.47 -19.63 19.99
N PHE A 117 -5.75 -19.74 18.68
CA PHE A 117 -5.66 -18.63 17.73
C PHE A 117 -7.08 -18.27 17.24
N PRO A 118 -7.70 -17.22 17.82
CA PRO A 118 -9.00 -16.77 17.37
C PRO A 118 -8.85 -16.06 16.02
N PRO A 119 -9.76 -16.23 15.05
CA PRO A 119 -9.69 -15.48 13.80
C PRO A 119 -9.71 -13.97 14.02
N ILE A 120 -9.12 -13.20 13.08
CA ILE A 120 -9.07 -11.74 13.18
C ILE A 120 -10.47 -11.16 13.38
N SER A 121 -11.42 -11.67 12.61
CA SER A 121 -12.81 -11.19 12.58
C SER A 121 -13.49 -11.17 13.95
N TYR A 122 -13.10 -12.03 14.90
CA TYR A 122 -13.60 -11.94 16.27
C TYR A 122 -13.00 -10.76 17.03
N SER A 123 -11.69 -10.57 16.91
CA SER A 123 -10.98 -9.46 17.57
C SER A 123 -11.40 -8.10 17.04
N ILE A 124 -11.70 -7.96 15.74
CA ILE A 124 -12.05 -6.67 15.13
C ILE A 124 -13.56 -6.43 14.99
N GLY A 125 -14.39 -7.48 14.98
CA GLY A 125 -15.81 -7.39 14.62
C GLY A 125 -16.78 -7.76 15.74
N VAL A 126 -16.39 -8.66 16.65
CA VAL A 126 -17.29 -9.22 17.68
C VAL A 126 -16.95 -8.64 19.06
N TRP A 127 -15.68 -8.69 19.45
CA TRP A 127 -15.26 -8.34 20.79
C TRP A 127 -15.12 -6.83 21.01
N LYS A 128 -15.58 -6.40 22.18
CA LYS A 128 -15.61 -5.01 22.62
C LYS A 128 -14.59 -4.82 23.75
N PRO A 129 -13.86 -3.68 23.79
CA PRO A 129 -14.06 -2.45 23.00
C PRO A 129 -13.40 -2.43 21.61
N GLN A 130 -12.64 -3.46 21.23
CA GLN A 130 -11.81 -3.51 20.02
C GLN A 130 -12.58 -3.19 18.74
N LYS A 131 -13.83 -3.68 18.61
CA LYS A 131 -14.72 -3.36 17.50
C LYS A 131 -14.81 -1.86 17.21
N TYR A 132 -14.97 -1.03 18.23
CA TYR A 132 -15.10 0.41 18.05
C TYR A 132 -13.80 1.05 17.60
N VAL A 133 -12.67 0.59 18.14
CA VAL A 133 -11.33 1.03 17.73
C VAL A 133 -11.10 0.69 16.26
N TRP A 134 -11.45 -0.54 15.85
CA TRP A 134 -11.32 -0.99 14.47
C TRP A 134 -12.15 -0.16 13.50
N LEU A 135 -13.41 0.13 13.82
CA LEU A 135 -14.28 0.93 12.94
C LEU A 135 -13.77 2.37 12.78
N ILE A 136 -13.18 2.96 13.82
CA ILE A 136 -12.52 4.28 13.72
C ILE A 136 -11.30 4.20 12.81
N VAL A 137 -10.46 3.17 12.98
CA VAL A 137 -9.30 2.90 12.12
C VAL A 137 -9.73 2.79 10.66
N MET A 138 -10.80 2.03 10.38
CA MET A 138 -11.34 1.88 9.03
C MET A 138 -11.87 3.21 8.47
N ALA A 139 -12.61 3.98 9.25
CA ALA A 139 -13.11 5.29 8.81
C ALA A 139 -11.97 6.25 8.39
N LEU A 140 -10.86 6.25 9.14
CA LEU A 140 -9.68 7.07 8.83
C LEU A 140 -8.85 6.53 7.66
N HIS A 141 -8.77 5.21 7.52
CA HIS A 141 -8.00 4.53 6.49
C HIS A 141 -8.58 4.68 5.07
N MET A 142 -9.91 4.68 4.97
CA MET A 142 -10.60 4.55 3.68
C MET A 142 -10.36 5.70 2.69
N PRO A 143 -10.45 6.99 3.07
CA PRO A 143 -10.19 8.07 2.12
C PRO A 143 -8.75 8.05 1.56
N PRO A 144 -7.69 7.91 2.38
CA PRO A 144 -6.33 7.67 1.90
C PRO A 144 -6.23 6.48 0.93
N ARG A 145 -6.91 5.37 1.21
CA ARG A 145 -6.86 4.18 0.37
C ARG A 145 -7.45 4.38 -1.03
N PHE A 146 -8.43 5.25 -1.20
CA PHE A 146 -8.89 5.62 -2.54
C PHE A 146 -7.90 6.51 -3.28
N LEU A 147 -7.21 7.41 -2.58
CA LEU A 147 -6.18 8.27 -3.18
C LEU A 147 -5.00 7.45 -3.72
N TYR A 148 -4.70 6.30 -3.10
CA TYR A 148 -3.74 5.32 -3.62
C TYR A 148 -4.09 4.82 -5.02
N GLY A 149 -5.38 4.53 -5.29
CA GLY A 149 -5.82 4.11 -6.61
C GLY A 149 -5.58 5.19 -7.68
N LEU A 150 -5.85 6.45 -7.32
CA LEU A 150 -5.59 7.60 -8.19
C LEU A 150 -4.09 7.82 -8.41
N ALA A 151 -3.28 7.67 -7.36
CA ALA A 151 -1.82 7.79 -7.45
C ALA A 151 -1.24 6.75 -8.43
N TYR A 152 -1.60 5.48 -8.29
CA TYR A 152 -1.15 4.42 -9.20
C TYR A 152 -1.65 4.63 -10.63
N LYS A 153 -2.93 4.98 -10.81
CA LYS A 153 -3.45 5.31 -12.15
C LYS A 153 -2.63 6.43 -12.78
N ASN A 154 -2.42 7.54 -12.07
CA ASN A 154 -1.68 8.68 -12.59
C ASN A 154 -0.23 8.32 -12.92
N GLN A 155 0.43 7.55 -12.06
CA GLN A 155 1.80 7.08 -12.28
C GLN A 155 1.92 6.28 -13.58
N TYR A 156 1.01 5.35 -13.85
CA TYR A 156 1.06 4.54 -15.08
C TYR A 156 0.52 5.29 -16.32
N THR A 157 -0.46 6.18 -16.17
CA THR A 157 -1.02 6.95 -17.29
C THR A 157 -0.08 8.07 -17.74
N TYR A 158 0.55 8.80 -16.82
CA TYR A 158 1.43 9.93 -17.15
C TYR A 158 2.90 9.52 -17.30
N GLY A 159 3.28 8.34 -16.81
CA GLY A 159 4.61 7.78 -17.02
C GLY A 159 4.97 7.59 -18.50
N GLN A 160 6.27 7.62 -18.79
CA GLN A 160 6.84 7.46 -20.13
C GLN A 160 7.01 5.97 -20.48
N SER A 161 5.92 5.22 -20.52
CA SER A 161 5.95 3.81 -20.96
C SER A 161 5.85 3.69 -22.48
N THR A 162 6.71 2.86 -23.08
CA THR A 162 6.61 2.46 -24.50
C THR A 162 5.29 1.78 -24.83
N HIS A 163 4.64 1.16 -23.84
CA HIS A 163 3.38 0.43 -24.01
C HIS A 163 2.13 1.31 -23.79
N LYS A 164 2.30 2.59 -23.45
CA LYS A 164 1.19 3.52 -23.11
C LYS A 164 0.14 3.67 -24.21
N GLN A 165 0.54 3.56 -25.49
CA GLN A 165 -0.37 3.66 -26.63
C GLN A 165 -1.11 2.36 -26.94
N LEU A 166 -0.78 1.25 -26.26
CA LEU A 166 -1.40 -0.04 -26.47
C LEU A 166 -2.71 -0.14 -25.67
N TRP A 167 -3.77 -0.61 -26.33
CA TRP A 167 -5.11 -0.73 -25.75
C TRP A 167 -5.13 -1.59 -24.47
N TRP A 168 -4.35 -2.67 -24.44
CA TRP A 168 -4.31 -3.60 -23.32
C TRP A 168 -3.68 -2.96 -22.07
N PHE A 169 -2.72 -2.06 -22.25
CA PHE A 169 -2.04 -1.38 -21.14
C PHE A 169 -2.98 -0.37 -20.47
N ASP A 170 -3.66 0.46 -21.26
CA ASP A 170 -4.68 1.39 -20.75
C ASP A 170 -5.84 0.63 -20.07
N TRP A 171 -6.31 -0.46 -20.67
CA TRP A 171 -7.32 -1.32 -20.06
C TRP A 171 -6.83 -1.88 -18.72
N LEU A 172 -5.59 -2.35 -18.65
CA LEU A 172 -5.00 -2.92 -17.44
C LEU A 172 -4.86 -1.89 -16.32
N VAL A 173 -4.46 -0.65 -16.63
CA VAL A 173 -4.40 0.45 -15.67
C VAL A 173 -5.80 0.75 -15.10
N LYS A 174 -6.82 0.82 -15.96
CA LYS A 174 -8.22 1.04 -15.54
C LYS A 174 -8.74 -0.12 -14.71
N PHE A 175 -8.38 -1.36 -15.07
CA PHE A 175 -8.78 -2.56 -14.35
C PHE A 175 -8.14 -2.61 -12.95
N HIS A 176 -6.84 -2.33 -12.85
CA HIS A 176 -6.13 -2.23 -11.57
C HIS A 176 -6.77 -1.18 -10.65
N LEU A 177 -7.14 0.01 -11.16
CA LEU A 177 -7.87 1.00 -10.34
C LEU A 177 -9.19 0.42 -9.78
N ARG A 178 -9.97 -0.28 -10.61
CA ARG A 178 -11.24 -0.89 -10.17
C ARG A 178 -10.99 -1.96 -9.10
N LEU A 179 -10.00 -2.81 -9.28
CA LEU A 179 -9.63 -3.83 -8.29
C LEU A 179 -9.21 -3.21 -6.96
N MET A 180 -8.47 -2.09 -6.96
CA MET A 180 -8.13 -1.38 -5.72
C MET A 180 -9.35 -0.84 -4.98
N ILE A 181 -10.33 -0.31 -5.73
CA ILE A 181 -11.61 0.15 -5.15
C ILE A 181 -12.37 -1.04 -4.56
N ILE A 182 -12.50 -2.14 -5.33
CA ILE A 182 -13.26 -3.33 -4.91
C ILE A 182 -12.59 -4.02 -3.71
N GLU A 183 -11.26 -4.14 -3.68
CA GLU A 183 -10.53 -4.65 -2.51
C GLU A 183 -10.89 -3.83 -1.26
N SER A 184 -10.84 -2.50 -1.38
CA SER A 184 -11.13 -1.60 -0.26
C SER A 184 -12.59 -1.71 0.20
N MET A 185 -13.53 -1.93 -0.73
CA MET A 185 -14.93 -2.21 -0.40
C MET A 185 -15.10 -3.56 0.31
N GLY A 186 -14.40 -4.61 -0.17
CA GLY A 186 -14.38 -5.90 0.51
C GLY A 186 -13.87 -5.79 1.94
N LEU A 187 -12.82 -5.00 2.17
CA LEU A 187 -12.26 -4.76 3.49
C LEU A 187 -13.22 -4.01 4.43
N ILE A 188 -13.98 -3.02 3.93
CA ILE A 188 -15.04 -2.40 4.71
C ILE A 188 -16.14 -3.41 5.03
N LEU A 189 -16.59 -4.17 4.03
CA LEU A 189 -17.73 -5.04 4.18
C LEU A 189 -17.47 -6.15 5.20
N VAL A 190 -16.29 -6.78 5.14
CA VAL A 190 -15.84 -7.78 6.14
C VAL A 190 -15.68 -7.18 7.54
N SER A 191 -15.40 -5.87 7.63
CA SER A 191 -15.22 -5.17 8.91
C SER A 191 -16.54 -4.73 9.56
N VAL A 192 -17.52 -4.30 8.75
CA VAL A 192 -18.80 -3.77 9.22
C VAL A 192 -19.79 -4.89 9.50
N ILE A 193 -19.83 -5.89 8.61
CA ILE A 193 -20.70 -7.06 8.76
C ILE A 193 -19.88 -8.14 9.47
N ASP A 194 -20.03 -8.20 10.79
CA ASP A 194 -19.35 -9.19 11.61
C ASP A 194 -19.95 -10.60 11.46
N ILE A 195 -19.22 -11.60 11.96
CA ILE A 195 -19.58 -13.02 11.87
C ILE A 195 -20.93 -13.32 12.53
N GLU A 196 -21.26 -12.67 13.64
CA GLU A 196 -22.52 -12.90 14.37
C GLU A 196 -23.72 -12.30 13.65
N SER A 197 -23.52 -11.19 12.93
CA SER A 197 -24.59 -10.54 12.16
C SER A 197 -24.99 -11.34 10.91
N SER A 198 -24.02 -11.80 10.11
CA SER A 198 -24.25 -12.64 8.94
C SER A 198 -22.96 -13.31 8.49
N PHE A 199 -22.79 -14.57 8.88
CA PHE A 199 -21.63 -15.35 8.48
C PHE A 199 -21.45 -15.45 6.96
N ILE A 200 -22.54 -15.64 6.20
CA ILE A 200 -22.48 -15.80 4.73
C ILE A 200 -21.93 -14.53 4.07
N ILE A 201 -22.46 -13.36 4.44
CA ILE A 201 -22.01 -12.10 3.86
C ILE A 201 -20.59 -11.79 4.32
N HIS A 202 -20.25 -12.05 5.58
CA HIS A 202 -18.90 -11.89 6.10
C HIS A 202 -17.88 -12.73 5.32
N ALA A 203 -18.15 -14.03 5.15
CA ALA A 203 -17.28 -14.95 4.42
C ALA A 203 -17.14 -14.56 2.94
N ALA A 204 -18.24 -14.15 2.28
CA ALA A 204 -18.20 -13.64 0.91
C ALA A 204 -17.37 -12.35 0.80
N SER A 205 -17.44 -11.47 1.79
CA SER A 205 -16.68 -10.22 1.85
C SER A 205 -15.19 -10.47 2.05
N TYR A 206 -14.85 -11.40 2.94
CA TYR A 206 -13.48 -11.87 3.14
C TYR A 206 -12.90 -12.45 1.83
N ALA A 207 -13.67 -13.32 1.15
CA ALA A 207 -13.28 -13.90 -0.13
C ALA A 207 -13.10 -12.83 -1.23
N LEU A 208 -13.97 -11.82 -1.29
CA LEU A 208 -13.84 -10.69 -2.20
C LEU A 208 -12.56 -9.90 -1.94
N TRP A 209 -12.32 -9.53 -0.67
CA TRP A 209 -11.15 -8.77 -0.26
C TRP A 209 -9.85 -9.51 -0.60
N ILE A 210 -9.73 -10.77 -0.20
CA ILE A 210 -8.50 -11.54 -0.39
C ILE A 210 -8.24 -11.85 -1.87
N THR A 211 -9.29 -12.08 -2.66
CA THR A 211 -9.16 -12.30 -4.11
C THR A 211 -8.68 -11.02 -4.79
N CYS A 212 -9.32 -9.88 -4.51
CA CYS A 212 -8.90 -8.59 -5.07
C CYS A 212 -7.50 -8.19 -4.62
N LEU A 213 -7.09 -8.47 -3.39
CA LEU A 213 -5.73 -8.26 -2.89
C LEU A 213 -4.69 -8.97 -3.77
N ASN A 214 -4.88 -10.26 -4.04
CA ASN A 214 -3.94 -11.02 -4.86
C ASN A 214 -3.89 -10.51 -6.30
N PHE A 215 -5.03 -10.20 -6.91
CA PHE A 215 -5.06 -9.62 -8.24
C PHE A 215 -4.43 -8.22 -8.28
N ASN A 216 -4.62 -7.39 -7.25
CA ASN A 216 -3.96 -6.09 -7.17
C ASN A 216 -2.43 -6.24 -7.13
N MET A 217 -1.90 -7.14 -6.30
CA MET A 217 -0.46 -7.40 -6.26
C MET A 217 0.08 -7.91 -7.60
N LEU A 218 -0.64 -8.84 -8.25
CA LEU A 218 -0.28 -9.37 -9.56
C LEU A 218 -0.27 -8.28 -10.64
N PHE A 219 -1.35 -7.52 -10.77
CA PHE A 219 -1.44 -6.51 -11.83
C PHE A 219 -0.55 -5.30 -11.56
N ASN A 220 -0.30 -4.95 -10.29
CA ASN A 220 0.65 -3.90 -9.95
C ASN A 220 2.08 -4.28 -10.39
N THR A 221 2.51 -5.51 -10.11
CA THR A 221 3.84 -5.99 -10.51
C THR A 221 3.97 -6.08 -12.03
N ILE A 222 2.94 -6.56 -12.74
CA ILE A 222 2.89 -6.54 -14.21
C ILE A 222 2.98 -5.11 -14.75
N LEU A 223 2.15 -4.19 -14.24
CA LEU A 223 2.16 -2.78 -14.65
C LEU A 223 3.50 -2.12 -14.37
N GLN A 224 4.12 -2.37 -13.21
CA GLN A 224 5.43 -1.81 -12.87
C GLN A 224 6.55 -2.32 -13.78
N HIS A 225 6.47 -3.58 -14.21
CA HIS A 225 7.41 -4.15 -15.18
C HIS A 225 7.25 -3.51 -16.57
N TYR A 226 6.05 -3.58 -17.15
CA TYR A 226 5.80 -3.08 -18.51
C TYR A 226 5.76 -1.55 -18.61
N SER A 227 5.53 -0.83 -17.52
CA SER A 227 5.64 0.63 -17.54
C SER A 227 7.08 1.12 -17.68
N GLY A 228 8.08 0.25 -17.47
CA GLY A 228 9.50 0.64 -17.42
C GLY A 228 9.90 1.34 -16.12
N ILE A 229 8.95 1.58 -15.20
CA ILE A 229 9.17 2.29 -13.94
C ILE A 229 10.20 1.57 -13.06
N LYS A 230 10.25 0.24 -13.13
CA LYS A 230 11.25 -0.58 -12.43
C LYS A 230 12.68 -0.09 -12.66
N GLU A 231 13.00 0.38 -13.87
CA GLU A 231 14.37 0.75 -14.27
C GLU A 231 14.67 2.25 -14.04
N LEU A 232 13.73 3.02 -13.47
CA LEU A 232 13.90 4.47 -13.31
C LEU A 232 14.90 4.84 -12.19
N THR A 233 14.88 4.09 -11.08
CA THR A 233 15.77 4.30 -9.92
C THR A 233 15.97 2.99 -9.16
N GLU A 234 17.04 2.88 -8.37
CA GLU A 234 17.26 1.72 -7.49
C GLU A 234 16.08 1.47 -6.52
N ASN A 235 15.45 2.52 -5.97
CA ASN A 235 14.28 2.35 -5.09
C ASN A 235 13.10 1.64 -5.79
N HIS A 236 12.86 1.97 -7.06
CA HIS A 236 11.80 1.35 -7.86
C HIS A 236 12.13 -0.12 -8.16
N LYS A 237 13.40 -0.43 -8.43
CA LYS A 237 13.87 -1.80 -8.63
C LYS A 237 13.73 -2.63 -7.35
N THR A 238 14.18 -2.11 -6.21
CA THR A 238 14.01 -2.76 -4.89
C THR A 238 12.53 -2.97 -4.57
N THR A 239 11.70 -1.95 -4.77
CA THR A 239 10.25 -2.05 -4.50
C THR A 239 9.58 -3.10 -5.36
N PHE A 240 9.95 -3.19 -6.65
CA PHE A 240 9.44 -4.24 -7.53
C PHE A 240 9.75 -5.64 -6.99
N TYR A 241 11.00 -5.91 -6.56
CA TYR A 241 11.35 -7.22 -6.00
C TYR A 241 10.62 -7.50 -4.68
N ILE A 242 10.48 -6.49 -3.80
CA ILE A 242 9.69 -6.61 -2.56
C ILE A 242 8.25 -6.99 -2.89
N LYS A 243 7.60 -6.30 -3.84
CA LYS A 243 6.22 -6.59 -4.25
C LYS A 243 6.06 -7.98 -4.85
N CYS A 244 7.01 -8.43 -5.68
CA CYS A 244 7.03 -9.79 -6.21
C CYS A 244 7.15 -10.83 -5.08
N THR A 245 8.03 -10.60 -4.09
CA THR A 245 8.16 -11.47 -2.91
C THR A 245 6.88 -11.49 -2.08
N LEU A 246 6.28 -10.33 -1.81
CA LEU A 246 5.02 -10.23 -1.08
C LEU A 246 3.90 -11.00 -1.78
N PHE A 247 3.78 -10.88 -3.11
CA PHE A 247 2.82 -11.65 -3.90
C PHE A 247 3.08 -13.15 -3.82
N ALA A 248 4.34 -13.57 -3.95
CA ALA A 248 4.73 -14.98 -3.88
C ALA A 248 4.38 -15.64 -2.54
N PHE A 249 4.35 -14.88 -1.43
CA PHE A 249 3.87 -15.36 -0.14
C PHE A 249 2.36 -15.18 0.06
N ALA A 250 1.79 -14.05 -0.37
CA ALA A 250 0.36 -13.75 -0.20
C ALA A 250 -0.54 -14.75 -0.91
N TYR A 251 -0.19 -15.14 -2.14
CA TYR A 251 -0.99 -16.05 -2.95
C TYR A 251 -1.18 -17.44 -2.32
N PRO A 252 -0.12 -18.18 -1.96
CA PRO A 252 -0.29 -19.48 -1.32
C PRO A 252 -0.95 -19.38 0.07
N LEU A 253 -0.67 -18.33 0.84
CA LEU A 253 -1.36 -18.09 2.12
C LEU A 253 -2.86 -17.83 1.90
N SER A 254 -3.23 -17.11 0.85
CA SER A 254 -4.63 -16.85 0.54
C SER A 254 -5.38 -18.12 0.16
N VAL A 255 -4.78 -18.97 -0.67
CA VAL A 255 -5.34 -20.29 -1.00
C VAL A 255 -5.42 -21.17 0.24
N SER A 256 -4.42 -21.14 1.11
CA SER A 256 -4.41 -21.95 2.33
C SER A 256 -5.53 -21.56 3.29
N THR A 257 -5.97 -20.30 3.34
CA THR A 257 -7.11 -19.89 4.18
C THR A 257 -8.41 -20.60 3.77
N GLY A 258 -8.72 -20.67 2.47
CA GLY A 258 -9.89 -21.39 1.98
C GLY A 258 -9.81 -22.90 2.25
N PHE A 259 -8.64 -23.50 2.01
CA PHE A 259 -8.42 -24.92 2.26
C PHE A 259 -8.52 -25.29 3.75
N SER A 260 -7.86 -24.52 4.61
CA SER A 260 -7.83 -24.76 6.06
C SER A 260 -9.19 -24.54 6.70
N TYR A 261 -9.93 -23.49 6.32
CA TYR A 261 -11.28 -23.27 6.81
C TYR A 261 -12.26 -24.36 6.32
N GLY A 262 -12.17 -24.77 5.05
CA GLY A 262 -12.97 -25.88 4.52
C GLY A 262 -12.69 -27.21 5.23
N THR A 263 -11.41 -27.48 5.54
CA THR A 263 -11.01 -28.66 6.33
C THR A 263 -11.56 -28.60 7.74
N TYR A 264 -11.54 -27.42 8.37
CA TYR A 264 -12.18 -27.21 9.67
C TYR A 264 -13.67 -27.52 9.63
N LEU A 265 -14.41 -27.04 8.62
CA LEU A 265 -15.83 -27.33 8.48
C LEU A 265 -16.14 -28.81 8.23
N ALA A 266 -15.29 -29.51 7.48
CA ALA A 266 -15.52 -30.91 7.12
C ALA A 266 -15.17 -31.89 8.25
N TYR A 267 -14.13 -31.59 9.03
CA TYR A 267 -13.54 -32.55 9.98
C TYR A 267 -13.50 -32.04 11.43
N CYS A 268 -13.98 -30.82 11.70
CA CYS A 268 -13.85 -30.17 13.01
C CYS A 268 -12.40 -30.23 13.55
N ASN A 269 -11.43 -29.99 12.67
CA ASN A 269 -10.01 -30.04 13.01
C ASN A 269 -9.53 -28.68 13.55
N GLY A 270 -9.18 -28.64 14.85
CA GLY A 270 -8.70 -27.41 15.51
C GLY A 270 -7.38 -26.88 14.96
N PHE A 271 -6.48 -27.74 14.49
CA PHE A 271 -5.24 -27.29 13.85
C PHE A 271 -5.51 -26.58 12.52
N ALA A 272 -6.45 -27.09 11.72
CA ALA A 272 -6.85 -26.44 10.47
C ALA A 272 -7.44 -25.05 10.75
N TYR A 273 -8.24 -24.92 11.81
CA TYR A 273 -8.79 -23.63 12.21
C TYR A 273 -7.72 -22.65 12.72
N ALA A 274 -6.74 -23.13 13.49
CA ALA A 274 -5.59 -22.33 13.89
C ALA A 274 -4.74 -21.88 12.68
N ALA A 275 -4.52 -22.76 11.71
CA ALA A 275 -3.78 -22.45 10.49
C ALA A 275 -4.51 -21.37 9.66
N PHE A 276 -5.84 -21.43 9.59
CA PHE A 276 -6.66 -20.37 9.01
C PHE A 276 -6.40 -19.02 9.69
N SER A 277 -6.55 -18.94 11.02
CA SER A 277 -6.35 -17.69 11.79
C SER A 277 -4.93 -17.13 11.61
N VAL A 278 -3.90 -17.97 11.68
CA VAL A 278 -2.51 -17.53 11.50
C VAL A 278 -2.26 -17.01 10.08
N ALA A 279 -2.83 -17.65 9.06
CA ALA A 279 -2.73 -17.17 7.70
C ALA A 279 -3.39 -15.79 7.53
N GLU A 280 -4.56 -15.55 8.13
CA GLU A 280 -5.18 -14.23 8.16
C GLU A 280 -4.24 -13.17 8.76
N TYR A 281 -3.60 -13.48 9.89
CA TYR A 281 -2.69 -12.57 10.59
C TYR A 281 -1.54 -12.11 9.69
N ILE A 282 -0.97 -13.05 8.93
CA ILE A 282 0.16 -12.77 8.04
C ILE A 282 -0.31 -11.97 6.83
N ILE A 283 -1.46 -12.30 6.24
CA ILE A 283 -1.98 -11.65 5.04
C ILE A 283 -2.32 -10.17 5.29
N VAL A 284 -2.87 -9.82 6.46
CA VAL A 284 -3.10 -8.41 6.84
C VAL A 284 -1.79 -7.62 6.90
N GLY A 285 -0.72 -8.24 7.41
CA GLY A 285 0.62 -7.67 7.42
C GLY A 285 1.18 -7.47 6.02
N ILE A 286 1.02 -8.48 5.16
CA ILE A 286 1.45 -8.40 3.75
C ILE A 286 0.68 -7.31 2.99
N ASN A 287 -0.64 -7.17 3.20
CA ASN A 287 -1.42 -6.07 2.62
C ASN A 287 -0.83 -4.71 3.03
N SER A 288 -0.61 -4.52 4.34
CA SER A 288 -0.06 -3.27 4.87
C SER A 288 1.33 -2.97 4.31
N ALA A 289 2.22 -3.97 4.26
CA ALA A 289 3.55 -3.84 3.72
C ALA A 289 3.55 -3.50 2.22
N PHE A 290 2.71 -4.17 1.43
CA PHE A 290 2.59 -3.95 -0.01
C PHE A 290 2.25 -2.50 -0.32
N TYR A 291 1.23 -1.94 0.33
CA TYR A 291 0.85 -0.55 0.11
C TYR A 291 1.80 0.46 0.76
N PHE A 292 2.51 0.08 1.82
CA PHE A 292 3.52 0.96 2.40
C PHE A 292 4.69 1.21 1.45
N THR A 293 4.99 0.28 0.53
CA THR A 293 6.07 0.44 -0.44
C THR A 293 5.97 1.70 -1.31
N LEU A 294 4.76 2.26 -1.48
CA LEU A 294 4.52 3.51 -2.21
C LEU A 294 5.40 4.68 -1.71
N ILE A 295 5.81 4.68 -0.44
CA ILE A 295 6.68 5.70 0.14
C ILE A 295 8.03 5.82 -0.59
N TRP A 296 8.55 4.70 -1.11
CA TRP A 296 9.80 4.66 -1.86
C TRP A 296 9.59 4.91 -3.36
N GLU A 297 8.46 4.49 -3.91
CA GLU A 297 8.09 4.73 -5.32
C GLU A 297 7.88 6.23 -5.57
N LEU A 298 7.23 6.93 -4.65
CA LEU A 298 6.93 8.36 -4.77
C LEU A 298 7.90 9.25 -3.98
N LYS A 299 9.13 8.77 -3.72
CA LYS A 299 10.14 9.55 -3.00
C LYS A 299 10.44 10.86 -3.75
N GLY A 300 10.34 12.00 -3.05
CA GLY A 300 10.51 13.32 -3.65
C GLY A 300 9.28 13.88 -4.38
N SER A 301 8.16 13.14 -4.39
CA SER A 301 6.89 13.61 -4.94
C SER A 301 5.97 14.18 -3.86
N CYS A 302 5.04 15.05 -4.26
CA CYS A 302 3.95 15.56 -3.41
C CYS A 302 2.61 15.30 -4.10
N MET A 303 1.57 15.02 -3.31
CA MET A 303 0.21 14.94 -3.84
C MET A 303 -0.45 16.31 -3.77
N GLU A 304 -0.86 16.82 -4.92
CA GLU A 304 -1.57 18.09 -5.05
C GLU A 304 -3.02 17.85 -5.52
N ILE A 305 -3.96 18.58 -4.92
CA ILE A 305 -5.38 18.52 -5.25
C ILE A 305 -5.74 19.82 -5.98
N HIS A 306 -6.33 19.67 -7.16
CA HIS A 306 -6.79 20.77 -8.00
C HIS A 306 -8.30 20.63 -8.22
N VAL A 307 -9.07 21.62 -7.78
CA VAL A 307 -10.53 21.69 -7.94
C VAL A 307 -10.85 22.53 -9.17
N ARG A 308 -11.45 21.89 -10.17
CA ARG A 308 -11.96 22.60 -11.35
C ARG A 308 -13.29 23.25 -11.02
N HIS A 309 -13.35 24.57 -11.08
CA HIS A 309 -14.61 25.32 -11.08
C HIS A 309 -15.00 25.56 -12.52
N ASP A 310 -16.06 24.90 -12.99
CA ASP A 310 -16.68 25.29 -14.26
C ASP A 310 -17.39 26.63 -14.01
N SER A 311 -16.91 27.70 -14.62
CA SER A 311 -17.61 28.99 -14.58
C SER A 311 -18.93 28.85 -15.37
N PRO A 312 -20.07 29.34 -14.87
CA PRO A 312 -21.29 29.35 -15.66
C PRO A 312 -21.04 30.18 -16.92
N ALA A 313 -21.24 29.57 -18.09
CA ALA A 313 -21.16 30.26 -19.36
C ALA A 313 -22.13 31.45 -19.33
N PHE A 314 -21.60 32.67 -19.46
CA PHE A 314 -22.41 33.86 -19.64
C PHE A 314 -23.19 33.68 -20.94
N ARG A 315 -24.47 33.36 -20.81
CA ARG A 315 -25.42 33.23 -21.91
C ARG A 315 -25.68 34.65 -22.42
N ASN A 316 -24.89 35.08 -23.41
CA ASN A 316 -25.23 36.25 -24.21
C ASN A 316 -26.41 35.86 -25.10
N ASP A 317 -27.62 35.86 -24.54
CA ASP A 317 -28.84 35.95 -25.33
C ASP A 317 -28.86 37.37 -25.92
N VAL A 318 -28.38 37.48 -27.15
CA VAL A 318 -28.57 38.63 -28.02
C VAL A 318 -30.08 38.78 -28.21
N GLN A 319 -30.67 39.82 -27.62
CA GLN A 319 -31.97 40.33 -28.03
C GLN A 319 -31.83 40.87 -29.46
N ALA A 320 -32.50 40.22 -30.40
CA ALA A 320 -32.92 40.75 -31.69
C ALA A 320 -34.36 40.28 -31.94
#